data_AF-A0A644WLM3-F1
#
_entry.id   AF-A0A644WLM3-F1
#
_cell.length_a   1.000
_cell.length_b   1.000
_cell.length_c   1.000
_cell.angle_alpha   90.00
_cell.angle_beta   90.00
_cell.angle_gamma   90.00
#
_symmetry.space_group_name_H-M   'P 1'
#
loop_
_entity.id
_entity.type
_entity.pdbx_description
1 polymer ?
#
loop_
_entity_poly.entity_id
_entity_poly.type
_entity_poly.pdbx_seq_one_letter_code
_entity_poly.pdbx_strand_id
1 'polypeptide(L)'
;MFVFCASKGVPPVGSESVDVRMVQFEENYKLIQEYAAQAAHENFKGIFAVVSDPVDLLCAAVLKESKGVLKPEQIKGYGLGVMNARAMYYAKKYYEYSSYLSEGRAFGPHGNDLVIANSIENYDDKLSKELTKLAVEANLEVRKTGFKPYIAPALSSGAISIILTLEGKFHYSSNFLGGVFMGAKNRNLPSGLEIEKIQMPDELFARIRHTYDELSKIINEKIKLD
;
A
#
# COMPACT_ATOMS: atom_id res chain seq x y z
N MET A 1 8.73 -9.98 13.72
CA MET A 1 7.80 -9.06 13.03
C MET A 1 6.52 -8.98 13.85
N PHE A 2 5.96 -7.79 14.03
CA PHE A 2 4.63 -7.57 14.57
C PHE A 2 3.69 -7.23 13.42
N VAL A 3 2.49 -7.82 13.36
CA VAL A 3 1.55 -7.61 12.25
C VAL A 3 0.23 -7.05 12.77
N PHE A 4 -0.05 -5.80 12.40
CA PHE A 4 -1.27 -5.08 12.75
C PHE A 4 -2.36 -5.31 11.69
N CYS A 5 -3.32 -6.18 12.03
CA CYS A 5 -4.51 -6.49 11.21
C CYS A 5 -5.82 -6.08 11.90
N ALA A 6 -5.76 -5.36 13.03
CA ALA A 6 -6.94 -4.95 13.78
C ALA A 6 -7.72 -3.88 13.01
N SER A 7 -9.05 -4.00 12.98
CA SER A 7 -9.92 -2.97 12.43
C SER A 7 -11.20 -2.88 13.25
N LYS A 8 -11.63 -1.65 13.56
CA LYS A 8 -12.86 -1.40 14.34
C LYS A 8 -14.16 -1.53 13.54
N GLY A 9 -14.09 -1.99 12.29
CA GLY A 9 -15.22 -2.25 11.42
C GLY A 9 -15.16 -1.44 10.13
N VAL A 10 -15.62 -2.04 9.04
CA VAL A 10 -15.82 -1.34 7.76
C VAL A 10 -17.28 -0.87 7.75
N PRO A 11 -17.57 0.40 7.42
CA PRO A 11 -18.94 0.87 7.25
C PRO A 11 -19.76 -0.06 6.33
N PRO A 12 -21.06 -0.28 6.62
CA PRO A 12 -21.91 -1.12 5.79
C PRO A 12 -22.00 -0.59 4.34
N VAL A 13 -22.39 -1.48 3.42
CA VAL A 13 -22.61 -1.12 2.01
C VAL A 13 -23.73 -0.06 1.94
N GLY A 14 -23.49 1.05 1.25
CA GLY A 14 -24.45 2.17 1.11
C GLY A 14 -24.07 3.47 1.85
N SER A 15 -22.93 3.52 2.55
CA SER A 15 -22.42 4.75 3.20
C SER A 15 -21.57 5.62 2.25
N GLU A 16 -22.01 5.83 1.01
CA GLU A 16 -21.23 6.49 -0.06
C GLU A 16 -21.04 8.01 0.15
N SER A 17 -21.77 8.63 1.08
CA SER A 17 -21.68 10.07 1.38
C SER A 17 -20.59 10.45 2.38
N VAL A 18 -19.88 9.48 2.97
CA VAL A 18 -18.80 9.71 3.94
C VAL A 18 -17.50 9.17 3.36
N ASP A 19 -16.40 9.90 3.55
CA ASP A 19 -15.06 9.36 3.22
C ASP A 19 -14.77 8.18 4.15
N VAL A 20 -15.14 6.98 3.68
CA VAL A 20 -14.98 5.71 4.38
C VAL A 20 -13.53 5.50 4.83
N ARG A 21 -12.57 5.96 4.01
CA ARG A 21 -11.14 5.85 4.32
C ARG A 21 -10.79 6.66 5.56
N MET A 22 -11.37 7.84 5.71
CA MET A 22 -11.14 8.71 6.88
C MET A 22 -11.83 8.23 8.14
N VAL A 23 -13.06 7.70 8.04
CA VAL A 23 -13.72 7.06 9.18
C VAL A 23 -12.92 5.85 9.68
N GLN A 24 -12.43 5.02 8.75
CA GLN A 24 -11.58 3.88 9.09
C GLN A 24 -10.27 4.34 9.72
N PHE A 25 -9.67 5.41 9.20
CA PHE A 25 -8.45 5.98 9.77
C PHE A 25 -8.66 6.39 11.22
N GLU A 26 -9.68 7.20 11.53
CA GLU A 26 -9.92 7.70 12.88
C GLU A 26 -10.11 6.57 13.90
N GLU A 27 -10.85 5.52 13.54
CA GLU A 27 -11.06 4.39 14.45
C GLU A 27 -9.84 3.47 14.58
N ASN A 28 -9.13 3.21 13.47
CA ASN A 28 -7.95 2.35 13.52
C ASN A 28 -6.73 3.09 14.10
N TYR A 29 -6.68 4.42 14.01
CA TYR A 29 -5.67 5.26 14.65
C TYR A 29 -5.71 5.08 16.17
N LYS A 30 -6.91 5.09 16.76
CA LYS A 30 -7.11 4.91 18.20
C LYS A 30 -6.46 3.63 18.72
N LEU A 31 -6.48 2.58 17.91
CA LEU A 31 -5.88 1.29 18.22
C LEU A 31 -4.36 1.31 17.96
N ILE A 32 -3.94 1.72 16.76
CA ILE A 32 -2.54 1.58 16.35
C ILE A 32 -1.60 2.46 17.17
N GLN A 33 -2.05 3.62 17.66
CA GLN A 33 -1.25 4.50 18.50
C GLN A 33 -0.78 3.80 19.79
N GLU A 34 -1.62 2.94 20.39
CA GLU A 34 -1.30 2.21 21.61
C GLU A 34 -0.18 1.20 21.34
N TYR A 35 -0.28 0.46 20.23
CA TYR A 35 0.75 -0.49 19.81
C TYR A 35 2.05 0.20 19.37
N ALA A 36 1.96 1.37 18.74
CA ALA A 36 3.14 2.16 18.38
C ALA A 36 3.88 2.67 19.63
N ALA A 37 3.14 3.21 20.60
CA ALA A 37 3.68 3.64 21.88
C ALA A 37 4.27 2.46 22.67
N GLN A 38 3.60 1.30 22.67
CA GLN A 38 4.12 0.09 23.29
C GLN A 38 5.39 -0.41 22.59
N ALA A 39 5.42 -0.45 21.26
CA ALA A 39 6.61 -0.85 20.51
C ALA A 39 7.80 0.08 20.80
N ALA A 40 7.56 1.38 20.98
CA ALA A 40 8.57 2.33 21.43
C ALA A 40 9.02 2.05 22.88
N HIS A 41 8.08 1.88 23.82
CA HIS A 41 8.36 1.58 25.22
C HIS A 41 9.21 0.31 25.39
N GLU A 42 8.88 -0.76 24.65
CA GLU A 42 9.59 -2.03 24.66
C GLU A 42 10.86 -2.03 23.79
N ASN A 43 11.23 -0.89 23.19
CA ASN A 43 12.39 -0.75 22.30
C ASN A 43 12.42 -1.79 21.17
N PHE A 44 11.26 -2.04 20.56
CA PHE A 44 11.04 -3.10 19.58
C PHE A 44 12.02 -3.02 18.41
N LYS A 45 12.69 -4.14 18.12
CA LYS A 45 13.76 -4.23 17.11
C LYS A 45 13.32 -4.84 15.78
N GLY A 46 12.09 -5.32 15.70
CA GLY A 46 11.57 -5.96 14.50
C GLY A 46 10.94 -4.99 13.51
N ILE A 47 10.26 -5.57 12.52
CA ILE A 47 9.39 -4.86 11.58
C ILE A 47 7.97 -4.77 12.17
N PHE A 48 7.42 -3.56 12.20
CA PHE A 48 6.03 -3.23 12.47
C PHE A 48 5.27 -3.21 11.13
N ALA A 49 4.59 -4.32 10.84
CA ALA A 49 3.84 -4.52 9.62
C ALA A 49 2.39 -4.04 9.79
N VAL A 50 1.93 -3.15 8.91
CA VAL A 50 0.56 -2.62 8.89
C VAL A 50 -0.20 -3.22 7.71
N VAL A 51 -1.27 -3.96 7.98
CA VAL A 51 -2.15 -4.54 6.96
C VAL A 51 -3.52 -3.84 6.94
N SER A 52 -3.95 -3.31 8.09
CA SER A 52 -5.22 -2.58 8.22
C SER A 52 -5.27 -1.31 7.37
N ASP A 53 -6.46 -1.00 6.86
CA ASP A 53 -6.71 0.22 6.10
C ASP A 53 -7.00 1.45 6.98
N PRO A 54 -6.67 2.67 6.54
CA PRO A 54 -5.82 2.98 5.39
C PRO A 54 -4.35 2.79 5.72
N VAL A 55 -3.73 1.82 5.03
CA VAL A 55 -2.39 1.30 5.34
C VAL A 55 -1.33 2.40 5.44
N ASP A 56 -1.26 3.27 4.44
CA ASP A 56 -0.21 4.28 4.32
C ASP A 56 -0.28 5.34 5.42
N LEU A 57 -1.48 5.78 5.79
CA LEU A 57 -1.70 6.75 6.87
C LEU A 57 -1.47 6.13 8.25
N LEU A 58 -1.84 4.86 8.42
CA LEU A 58 -1.56 4.14 9.67
C LEU A 58 -0.06 3.89 9.85
N CYS A 59 0.71 3.69 8.78
CA CYS A 59 2.17 3.67 8.86
C CYS A 59 2.73 5.02 9.33
N ALA A 60 2.23 6.13 8.78
CA ALA A 60 2.62 7.47 9.23
C ALA A 60 2.23 7.71 10.70
N ALA A 61 1.07 7.23 11.14
CA ALA A 61 0.66 7.27 12.54
C ALA A 61 1.63 6.49 13.44
N VAL A 62 2.07 5.29 13.05
CA VAL A 62 3.07 4.53 13.82
C VAL A 62 4.37 5.31 13.95
N LEU A 63 4.85 5.93 12.86
CA LEU A 63 6.08 6.71 12.88
C LEU A 63 5.98 7.87 13.89
N LYS A 64 4.90 8.64 13.81
CA LYS A 64 4.62 9.75 14.74
C LYS A 64 4.51 9.28 16.19
N GLU A 65 3.65 8.31 16.45
CA GLU A 65 3.30 7.89 17.82
C GLU A 65 4.44 7.10 18.49
N SER A 66 5.37 6.55 17.71
CA SER A 66 6.61 5.98 18.23
C SER A 66 7.63 7.02 18.71
N LYS A 67 7.38 8.33 18.49
CA LYS A 67 8.20 9.46 18.97
C LYS A 67 9.68 9.32 18.63
N GLY A 68 9.99 8.86 17.42
CA GLY A 68 11.36 8.68 16.92
C GLY A 68 12.09 7.44 17.44
N VAL A 69 11.44 6.59 18.24
CA VAL A 69 12.06 5.33 18.71
C VAL A 69 12.05 4.27 17.62
N LEU A 70 10.92 4.10 16.91
CA LEU A 70 10.91 3.26 15.72
C LEU A 70 11.45 4.04 14.54
N LYS A 71 12.43 3.46 13.85
CA LYS A 71 12.96 4.03 12.61
C LYS A 71 11.98 3.84 11.46
N PRO A 72 11.96 4.72 10.45
CA PRO A 72 11.07 4.57 9.29
C PRO A 72 11.20 3.20 8.60
N GLU A 73 12.40 2.62 8.54
CA GLU A 73 12.65 1.30 7.91
C GLU A 73 12.08 0.13 8.71
N GLN A 74 11.72 0.35 9.98
CA GLN A 74 11.04 -0.65 10.80
C GLN A 74 9.54 -0.69 10.52
N ILE A 75 8.97 0.30 9.82
CA ILE A 75 7.53 0.42 9.59
C ILE A 75 7.24 0.08 8.14
N LYS A 76 6.27 -0.82 7.91
CA LYS A 76 6.00 -1.31 6.56
C LYS A 76 4.52 -1.56 6.32
N GLY A 77 3.99 -1.00 5.24
CA GLY A 77 2.58 -1.13 4.87
C GLY A 77 2.36 -2.23 3.83
N TYR A 78 1.33 -3.05 4.01
CA TYR A 78 1.01 -4.18 3.13
C TYR A 78 -0.29 -3.95 2.35
N GLY A 79 -0.42 -2.81 1.69
CA GLY A 79 -1.57 -2.48 0.86
C GLY A 79 -1.37 -2.78 -0.63
N LEU A 80 -0.14 -2.59 -1.14
CA LEU A 80 0.13 -2.65 -2.58
C LEU A 80 0.13 -4.09 -3.15
N GLY A 81 0.38 -5.10 -2.32
CA GLY A 81 0.42 -6.52 -2.74
C GLY A 81 -0.87 -6.97 -3.43
N VAL A 82 -2.03 -6.64 -2.84
CA VAL A 82 -3.34 -6.96 -3.43
C VAL A 82 -3.64 -6.16 -4.69
N MET A 83 -3.19 -4.90 -4.78
CA MET A 83 -3.39 -4.09 -5.99
C MET A 83 -2.59 -4.66 -7.16
N ASN A 84 -1.33 -5.03 -6.93
CA ASN A 84 -0.52 -5.74 -7.91
C ASN A 84 -1.16 -7.07 -8.33
N ALA A 85 -1.64 -7.87 -7.37
CA ALA A 85 -2.28 -9.16 -7.67
C ALA A 85 -3.55 -9.00 -8.53
N ARG A 86 -4.34 -7.94 -8.30
CA ARG A 86 -5.51 -7.62 -9.13
C ARG A 86 -5.13 -7.19 -10.54
N ALA A 87 -4.10 -6.35 -10.69
CA ALA A 87 -3.56 -6.00 -12.01
C ALA A 87 -3.07 -7.25 -12.76
N MET A 88 -2.34 -8.15 -12.09
CA MET A 88 -1.93 -9.43 -12.67
C MET A 88 -3.11 -10.32 -13.07
N TYR A 89 -4.20 -10.34 -12.28
CA TYR A 89 -5.41 -11.08 -12.61
C TYR A 89 -6.02 -10.58 -13.93
N TYR A 90 -6.20 -9.27 -14.08
CA TYR A 90 -6.75 -8.70 -15.31
C TYR A 90 -5.81 -8.85 -16.51
N ALA A 91 -4.50 -8.75 -16.29
CA ALA A 91 -3.48 -9.03 -17.31
C ALA A 91 -3.46 -10.48 -17.81
N LYS A 92 -3.82 -11.45 -16.94
CA LYS A 92 -4.03 -12.85 -17.36
C LYS A 92 -5.36 -13.05 -18.08
N LYS A 93 -6.36 -12.22 -17.77
CA LYS A 93 -7.72 -12.35 -18.30
C LYS A 93 -7.88 -11.72 -19.69
N TYR A 94 -7.23 -10.59 -19.92
CA TYR A 94 -7.38 -9.81 -21.16
C TYR A 94 -6.02 -9.58 -21.80
N TYR A 95 -5.90 -10.00 -23.07
CA TYR A 95 -4.63 -10.00 -23.82
C TYR A 95 -3.98 -8.61 -23.94
N GLU A 96 -4.79 -7.56 -24.07
CA GLU A 96 -4.34 -6.17 -24.18
C GLU A 96 -3.52 -5.66 -22.98
N TYR A 97 -3.68 -6.27 -21.79
CA TYR A 97 -2.90 -5.93 -20.59
C TYR A 97 -1.76 -6.90 -20.30
N SER A 98 -1.50 -7.88 -21.18
CA SER A 98 -0.58 -8.99 -20.91
C SER A 98 0.87 -8.57 -20.66
N SER A 99 1.31 -7.43 -21.21
CA SER A 99 2.64 -6.86 -20.95
C SER A 99 2.88 -6.59 -19.46
N TYR A 100 1.82 -6.39 -18.66
CA TYR A 100 1.94 -6.20 -17.22
C TYR A 100 2.60 -7.39 -16.51
N LEU A 101 2.45 -8.60 -17.05
CA LEU A 101 2.96 -9.82 -16.41
C LEU A 101 4.50 -9.90 -16.42
N SER A 102 5.15 -9.31 -17.43
CA SER A 102 6.61 -9.26 -17.57
C SER A 102 7.17 -7.90 -17.16
N GLU A 103 6.56 -6.82 -17.64
CA GLU A 103 7.12 -5.47 -17.60
C GLU A 103 6.39 -4.54 -16.62
N GLY A 104 5.22 -4.95 -16.13
CA GLY A 104 4.34 -4.09 -15.35
C GLY A 104 4.81 -3.81 -13.93
N ARG A 105 4.42 -2.65 -13.38
CA ARG A 105 4.72 -2.24 -12.01
C ARG A 105 3.53 -1.55 -11.35
N ALA A 106 3.43 -1.72 -10.03
CA ALA A 106 2.47 -1.03 -9.19
C ALA A 106 3.18 -0.02 -8.27
N PHE A 107 2.57 1.16 -8.11
CA PHE A 107 3.06 2.26 -7.27
C PHE A 107 1.90 2.95 -6.55
N GLY A 108 2.22 3.71 -5.52
CA GLY A 108 1.25 4.55 -4.83
C GLY A 108 0.63 3.89 -3.59
N PRO A 109 -0.39 4.53 -3.00
CA PRO A 109 -1.10 4.02 -1.83
C PRO A 109 -2.04 2.85 -2.18
N HIS A 110 -2.60 2.22 -1.16
CA HIS A 110 -3.71 1.28 -1.35
C HIS A 110 -5.03 2.03 -1.62
N GLY A 111 -5.59 1.84 -2.82
CA GLY A 111 -6.89 2.40 -3.21
C GLY A 111 -6.76 3.60 -4.13
N ASN A 112 -7.33 4.74 -3.73
CA ASN A 112 -7.31 5.98 -4.51
C ASN A 112 -5.87 6.43 -4.79
N ASP A 113 -5.62 6.94 -6.00
CA ASP A 113 -4.30 7.38 -6.49
C ASP A 113 -3.26 6.26 -6.68
N LEU A 114 -3.70 4.99 -6.67
CA LEU A 114 -2.89 3.87 -7.19
C LEU A 114 -2.43 4.18 -8.61
N VAL A 115 -1.19 3.80 -8.93
CA VAL A 115 -0.67 3.82 -10.29
C VAL A 115 -0.24 2.41 -10.69
N ILE A 116 -0.94 1.83 -11.65
CA ILE A 116 -0.49 0.63 -12.37
C ILE A 116 0.11 1.07 -13.69
N ALA A 117 1.40 0.76 -13.90
CA ALA A 117 2.07 0.88 -15.18
C ALA A 117 1.95 -0.43 -15.94
N ASN A 118 1.33 -0.43 -17.12
CA ASN A 118 1.18 -1.61 -17.97
C ASN A 118 2.56 -2.23 -18.32
N SER A 119 3.56 -1.38 -18.55
CA SER A 119 4.94 -1.77 -18.85
C SER A 119 5.89 -0.62 -18.49
N ILE A 120 7.07 -0.95 -17.99
CA ILE A 120 8.16 0.03 -17.81
C ILE A 120 8.95 0.25 -19.10
N GLU A 121 9.04 -0.77 -19.96
CA GLU A 121 9.81 -0.71 -21.21
C GLU A 121 9.02 -0.05 -22.34
N ASN A 122 7.73 -0.41 -22.48
CA ASN A 122 6.82 0.04 -23.52
C ASN A 122 5.57 0.66 -22.89
N TYR A 123 5.78 1.72 -22.10
CA TYR A 123 4.73 2.37 -21.33
C TYR A 123 3.64 2.96 -22.23
N ASP A 124 2.39 2.60 -21.93
CA ASP A 124 1.19 3.19 -22.51
C ASP A 124 0.33 3.72 -21.37
N ASP A 125 0.18 5.05 -21.30
CA ASP A 125 -0.54 5.70 -20.20
C ASP A 125 -2.03 5.36 -20.19
N LYS A 126 -2.65 5.20 -21.36
CA LYS A 126 -4.06 4.88 -21.47
C LYS A 126 -4.33 3.47 -20.96
N LEU A 127 -3.58 2.48 -21.43
CA LEU A 127 -3.68 1.09 -20.94
C LEU A 127 -3.37 1.01 -19.44
N SER A 128 -2.36 1.78 -18.99
CA SER A 128 -2.01 1.89 -17.58
C SER A 128 -3.16 2.42 -16.72
N LYS A 129 -3.86 3.48 -17.16
CA LYS A 129 -5.04 4.03 -16.47
C LYS A 129 -6.22 3.06 -16.47
N GLU A 130 -6.47 2.38 -17.58
CA GLU A 130 -7.53 1.37 -17.68
C GLU A 130 -7.27 0.19 -16.73
N LEU A 131 -6.06 -0.34 -16.72
CA LEU A 131 -5.66 -1.42 -15.81
C LEU A 131 -5.66 -0.97 -14.35
N THR A 132 -5.26 0.27 -14.07
CA THR A 132 -5.37 0.88 -12.74
C THR A 132 -6.83 0.86 -12.26
N LYS A 133 -7.75 1.33 -13.10
CA LYS A 133 -9.20 1.36 -12.77
C LYS A 133 -9.72 -0.05 -12.45
N LEU A 134 -9.40 -1.04 -13.29
CA LEU A 134 -9.76 -2.44 -13.04
C LEU A 134 -9.24 -2.95 -11.69
N ALA A 135 -7.98 -2.66 -11.36
CA ALA A 135 -7.37 -3.08 -10.10
C ALA A 135 -8.02 -2.41 -8.86
N VAL A 136 -8.42 -1.14 -8.96
CA VAL A 136 -9.14 -0.43 -7.90
C VAL A 136 -10.55 -0.99 -7.71
N GLU A 137 -11.28 -1.17 -8.81
CA GLU A 137 -12.69 -1.58 -8.80
C GLU A 137 -12.91 -3.08 -8.54
N ALA A 138 -11.87 -3.91 -8.60
CA ALA A 138 -12.01 -5.37 -8.41
C ALA A 138 -12.65 -5.75 -7.06
N ASN A 139 -12.48 -4.92 -6.03
CA ASN A 139 -13.11 -5.17 -4.73
C ASN A 139 -14.64 -5.01 -4.78
N LEU A 140 -15.16 -4.16 -5.67
CA LEU A 140 -16.58 -3.89 -5.86
C LEU A 140 -17.22 -5.08 -6.56
N GLU A 141 -16.52 -5.66 -7.55
CA GLU A 141 -16.98 -6.87 -8.24
C GLU A 141 -17.19 -8.05 -7.28
N VAL A 142 -16.27 -8.25 -6.32
CA VAL A 142 -16.43 -9.28 -5.28
C VAL A 142 -17.59 -8.94 -4.32
N ARG A 143 -17.78 -7.66 -3.99
CA ARG A 143 -18.91 -7.24 -3.14
C ARG A 143 -20.25 -7.46 -3.81
N LYS A 144 -20.34 -7.29 -5.14
CA LYS A 144 -21.55 -7.56 -5.93
C LYS A 144 -21.99 -9.03 -5.84
N THR A 145 -21.08 -9.97 -5.58
CA THR A 145 -21.42 -11.37 -5.35
C THR A 145 -21.89 -11.67 -3.91
N GLY A 146 -22.03 -10.65 -3.05
CA GLY A 146 -22.44 -10.80 -1.65
C GLY A 146 -21.32 -11.20 -0.69
N PHE A 147 -20.07 -11.30 -1.17
CA PHE A 147 -18.92 -11.70 -0.35
C PHE A 147 -18.01 -10.52 -0.02
N LYS A 148 -17.39 -10.57 1.17
CA LYS A 148 -16.32 -9.62 1.53
C LYS A 148 -15.02 -10.01 0.82
N PRO A 149 -14.23 -9.05 0.29
CA PRO A 149 -13.04 -9.35 -0.50
C PRO A 149 -11.82 -9.64 0.40
N TYR A 150 -11.91 -10.56 1.37
CA TYR A 150 -10.83 -10.79 2.36
C TYR A 150 -9.76 -11.78 1.90
N ILE A 151 -10.10 -12.75 1.03
CA ILE A 151 -9.17 -13.81 0.60
C ILE A 151 -7.97 -13.22 -0.14
N ALA A 152 -8.22 -12.36 -1.14
CA ALA A 152 -7.14 -11.78 -1.93
C ALA A 152 -6.18 -10.92 -1.08
N PRO A 153 -6.63 -9.95 -0.24
CA PRO A 153 -5.76 -9.24 0.69
C PRO A 153 -5.03 -10.17 1.67
N ALA A 154 -5.72 -11.16 2.27
CA ALA A 154 -5.08 -12.07 3.22
C ALA A 154 -3.90 -12.83 2.59
N LEU A 155 -4.06 -13.30 1.34
CA LEU A 155 -3.00 -14.01 0.63
C LEU A 155 -1.92 -13.07 0.09
N SER A 156 -2.30 -12.11 -0.75
CA SER A 156 -1.33 -11.28 -1.50
C SER A 156 -0.61 -10.27 -0.62
N SER A 157 -1.31 -9.66 0.33
CA SER A 157 -0.76 -8.65 1.24
C SER A 157 -0.33 -9.25 2.59
N GLY A 158 -1.23 -10.01 3.22
CA GLY A 158 -1.05 -10.50 4.60
C GLY A 158 -0.21 -11.77 4.76
N ALA A 159 0.08 -12.49 3.67
CA ALA A 159 0.88 -13.71 3.71
C ALA A 159 2.08 -13.63 2.76
N ILE A 160 1.85 -13.57 1.44
CA ILE A 160 2.89 -13.62 0.41
C ILE A 160 3.87 -12.45 0.58
N SER A 161 3.40 -11.20 0.59
CA SER A 161 4.29 -10.05 0.75
C SER A 161 5.07 -10.08 2.07
N ILE A 162 4.48 -10.58 3.16
CA ILE A 162 5.17 -10.73 4.45
C ILE A 162 6.26 -11.79 4.38
N ILE A 163 5.98 -12.96 3.81
CA ILE A 163 6.98 -14.02 3.61
C ILE A 163 8.13 -13.49 2.75
N LEU A 164 7.82 -12.81 1.64
CA LEU A 164 8.84 -12.22 0.76
C LEU A 164 9.68 -11.15 1.47
N THR A 165 9.09 -10.34 2.37
CA THR A 165 9.86 -9.44 3.25
C THR A 165 10.85 -10.21 4.11
N LEU A 166 10.43 -11.29 4.76
CA LEU A 166 11.28 -12.10 5.65
C LEU A 166 12.39 -12.83 4.88
N GLU A 167 12.13 -13.23 3.64
CA GLU A 167 13.11 -13.87 2.75
C GLU A 167 14.04 -12.88 2.03
N GLY A 168 13.83 -11.57 2.19
CA GLY A 168 14.60 -10.55 1.46
C GLY A 168 14.36 -10.56 -0.06
N LYS A 169 13.19 -11.04 -0.50
CA LYS A 169 12.80 -11.11 -1.91
C LYS A 169 12.00 -9.90 -2.35
N PHE A 170 12.04 -9.61 -3.66
CA PHE A 170 11.23 -8.53 -4.25
C PHE A 170 9.74 -8.80 -4.09
N HIS A 171 9.02 -7.79 -3.63
CA HIS A 171 7.57 -7.78 -3.47
C HIS A 171 7.04 -6.34 -3.52
N TYR A 172 5.73 -6.19 -3.34
CA TYR A 172 5.07 -4.89 -3.31
C TYR A 172 4.56 -4.57 -1.90
N SER A 173 4.98 -3.43 -1.38
CA SER A 173 4.60 -2.91 -0.07
C SER A 173 4.88 -1.40 -0.01
N SER A 174 4.28 -0.72 0.95
CA SER A 174 4.53 0.68 1.27
C SER A 174 5.71 0.83 2.21
N ASN A 175 6.61 1.76 1.90
CA ASN A 175 7.78 2.10 2.70
C ASN A 175 7.89 3.62 2.83
N PHE A 176 8.69 4.09 3.80
CA PHE A 176 8.92 5.53 3.96
C PHE A 176 9.78 6.09 2.82
N LEU A 177 9.19 6.97 2.01
CA LEU A 177 9.82 7.67 0.90
C LEU A 177 9.70 9.17 1.15
N GLY A 178 10.75 9.82 1.64
CA GLY A 178 10.85 11.29 1.64
C GLY A 178 9.77 12.07 2.42
N GLY A 179 9.07 11.44 3.37
CA GLY A 179 8.01 12.09 4.15
C GLY A 179 6.63 11.42 4.02
N VAL A 180 6.47 10.45 3.12
CA VAL A 180 5.24 9.66 2.99
C VAL A 180 5.53 8.17 3.06
N PHE A 181 4.53 7.36 3.42
CA PHE A 181 4.59 5.92 3.20
C PHE A 181 3.92 5.61 1.86
N MET A 182 4.68 5.15 0.87
CA MET A 182 4.13 4.87 -0.47
C MET A 182 4.63 3.54 -1.00
N GLY A 183 3.74 2.86 -1.73
CA GLY A 183 3.99 1.57 -2.34
C GLY A 183 4.93 1.64 -3.55
N ALA A 184 5.88 0.71 -3.59
CA ALA A 184 6.69 0.41 -4.77
C ALA A 184 7.22 -1.03 -4.68
N LYS A 185 7.80 -1.54 -5.78
CA LYS A 185 8.51 -2.83 -5.76
C LYS A 185 9.81 -2.70 -4.98
N ASN A 186 10.01 -3.53 -3.95
CA ASN A 186 11.12 -3.41 -3.03
C ASN A 186 11.52 -4.75 -2.40
N ARG A 187 12.66 -4.79 -1.72
CA ARG A 187 13.11 -5.89 -0.86
C ARG A 187 13.91 -5.38 0.35
N ASN A 188 13.95 -6.17 1.41
CA ASN A 188 14.77 -5.90 2.58
C ASN A 188 16.11 -6.63 2.45
N LEU A 189 17.22 -5.89 2.53
CA LEU A 189 18.57 -6.42 2.61
C LEU A 189 19.14 -6.20 4.02
N PRO A 190 20.20 -6.92 4.42
CA PRO A 190 20.95 -6.59 5.64
C PRO A 190 21.46 -5.14 5.68
N SER A 191 21.72 -4.55 4.51
CA SER A 191 22.17 -3.16 4.35
C SER A 191 21.02 -2.12 4.34
N GLY A 192 19.77 -2.55 4.41
CA GLY A 192 18.59 -1.67 4.39
C GLY A 192 17.59 -1.98 3.30
N LEU A 193 16.66 -1.05 3.07
CA LEU A 193 15.64 -1.16 2.03
C LEU A 193 16.24 -0.93 0.65
N GLU A 194 15.94 -1.83 -0.29
CA GLU A 194 16.18 -1.60 -1.71
C GLU A 194 14.85 -1.46 -2.44
N ILE A 195 14.68 -0.34 -3.13
CA ILE A 195 13.58 -0.11 -4.07
C ILE A 195 14.13 -0.41 -5.47
N GLU A 196 13.33 -1.08 -6.28
CA GLU A 196 13.73 -1.40 -7.65
C GLU A 196 14.09 -0.13 -8.42
N LYS A 197 15.28 -0.13 -9.02
CA LYS A 197 15.73 0.94 -9.90
C LYS A 197 15.23 0.65 -11.31
N ILE A 198 14.48 1.59 -11.87
CA ILE A 198 13.94 1.49 -13.22
C ILE A 198 14.23 2.77 -14.00
N GLN A 199 14.38 2.65 -15.31
CA GLN A 199 14.35 3.79 -16.21
C GLN A 199 12.88 4.21 -16.36
N MET A 200 12.45 5.18 -15.56
CA MET A 200 11.05 5.56 -15.47
C MET A 200 10.66 6.48 -16.64
N PRO A 201 9.61 6.15 -17.41
CA PRO A 201 9.03 7.08 -18.38
C PRO A 201 8.54 8.37 -17.71
N ASP A 202 8.75 9.52 -18.36
CA ASP A 202 8.42 10.84 -17.78
C ASP A 202 6.93 10.97 -17.42
N GLU A 203 6.04 10.44 -18.24
CA GLU A 203 4.59 10.47 -17.99
C GLU A 203 4.20 9.61 -16.78
N LEU A 204 4.82 8.44 -16.63
CA LEU A 204 4.66 7.60 -15.45
C LEU A 204 5.17 8.32 -14.19
N PHE A 205 6.35 8.94 -14.28
CA PHE A 205 6.92 9.69 -13.17
C PHE A 205 6.01 10.85 -12.74
N ALA A 206 5.43 11.59 -13.70
CA ALA A 206 4.51 12.67 -13.41
C ALA A 206 3.27 12.19 -12.62
N ARG A 207 2.72 11.03 -12.96
CA ARG A 207 1.60 10.41 -12.22
C ARG A 207 1.99 9.99 -10.82
N ILE A 208 3.13 9.32 -10.66
CA ILE A 208 3.63 8.88 -9.35
C ILE A 208 3.93 10.08 -8.45
N ARG A 209 4.51 11.15 -9.01
CA ARG A 209 4.74 12.41 -8.29
C ARG A 209 3.44 13.06 -7.84
N HIS A 210 2.42 13.09 -8.70
CA HIS A 210 1.11 13.61 -8.28
C HIS A 210 0.53 12.82 -7.11
N THR A 211 0.56 11.48 -7.18
CA THR A 211 0.16 10.60 -6.07
C THR A 211 0.94 10.90 -4.78
N TYR A 212 2.26 11.11 -4.89
CA TYR A 212 3.10 11.48 -3.76
C TYR A 212 2.67 12.81 -3.13
N ASP A 213 2.45 13.84 -3.96
CA ASP A 213 2.08 15.18 -3.50
C ASP A 213 0.73 15.16 -2.77
N GLU A 214 -0.27 14.46 -3.31
CA GLU A 214 -1.57 14.31 -2.65
C GLU A 214 -1.46 13.55 -1.32
N LEU A 215 -0.67 12.47 -1.29
CA LEU A 215 -0.45 11.73 -0.05
C LEU A 215 0.28 12.58 1.00
N SER A 216 1.25 13.39 0.57
CA SER A 216 1.98 14.31 1.44
C SER A 216 1.05 15.35 2.06
N LYS A 217 0.15 15.95 1.27
CA LYS A 217 -0.87 16.89 1.78
C LYS A 217 -1.73 16.24 2.87
N ILE A 218 -2.27 15.04 2.60
CA ILE A 218 -3.13 14.33 3.56
C ILE A 218 -2.36 14.02 4.85
N ILE A 219 -1.11 13.55 4.75
CA ILE A 219 -0.27 13.25 5.91
C ILE A 219 0.02 14.52 6.71
N ASN A 220 0.34 15.64 6.06
CA ASN A 220 0.61 16.91 6.73
C ASN A 220 -0.63 17.45 7.45
N GLU A 221 -1.81 17.32 6.85
CA GLU A 221 -3.07 17.76 7.46
C GLU A 221 -3.50 16.88 8.65
N LYS A 222 -3.38 15.56 8.52
CA LYS A 222 -3.96 14.59 9.46
C LYS A 222 -2.98 14.09 10.51
N ILE A 223 -1.74 13.81 10.13
CA ILE A 223 -0.72 13.23 11.00
C ILE A 223 0.15 14.33 11.58
N LYS A 224 0.64 15.26 10.75
CA LYS A 224 1.71 16.23 11.10
C LYS A 224 2.99 15.49 11.49
N LEU A 225 3.66 14.92 10.49
CA LEU A 225 5.03 14.39 10.68
C LEU A 225 5.98 15.59 10.77
N ASP A 226 6.71 15.69 11.88
CA ASP A 226 7.73 16.73 12.12
C ASP A 226 9.05 16.41 11.38
#